data_AF-A0A453GX04-F1
#
_entry.id   AF-A0A453GX04-F1
#
_cell.length_a   1.000
_cell.length_b   1.000
_cell.length_c   1.000
_cell.angle_alpha   90.00
_cell.angle_beta   90.00
_cell.angle_gamma   90.00
#
_symmetry.space_group_name_H-M   'P 1'
#
loop_
_entity.id
_entity.type
_entity.pdbx_description
1 polymer ?
#
loop_
_entity_poly.entity_id
_entity_poly.type
_entity_poly.pdbx_seq_one_letter_code
_entity_poly.pdbx_strand_id
1 'polypeptide(L)'
;AIGVFFAGWIEVSCWILTGERQTAVIRSKYVQVLLNQDMSFFDTYGNNGDIVSQVLSDVLLIQSALSEKVGNYIHNMATFFGGLVIGLVNCWQIALLTLATGPFIVAAGGISNIFLHRLAENIQDAYGEAASIAEQAILYIRTLYSFTNETLAKYSYATSLQATLRYGILISLVQGLGLGFTYGLAICSCALQLWVGRFLILHGRANGGEIVVALFAIILSGL
;
A
#
# COMPACT_ATOMS: atom_id res chain seq x y z
N ALA A 1 -10.80 21.85 -17.22
CA ALA A 1 -9.34 21.71 -17.32
C ALA A 1 -8.61 22.70 -16.41
N ILE A 2 -8.67 24.01 -16.68
CA ILE A 2 -7.94 25.04 -15.90
C ILE A 2 -8.35 25.03 -14.42
N GLY A 3 -9.65 24.95 -14.12
CA GLY A 3 -10.13 24.88 -12.72
C GLY A 3 -9.62 23.65 -11.94
N VAL A 4 -9.54 22.49 -12.59
CA VAL A 4 -9.02 21.25 -11.96
C VAL A 4 -7.53 21.36 -11.70
N PHE A 5 -6.78 21.98 -12.61
CA PHE A 5 -5.35 22.22 -12.43
C PHE A 5 -5.07 23.11 -11.21
N PHE A 6 -5.77 24.24 -11.09
CA PHE A 6 -5.60 25.12 -9.94
C PHE A 6 -6.09 24.49 -8.63
N ALA A 7 -7.23 23.80 -8.65
CA ALA A 7 -7.75 23.12 -7.46
C ALA A 7 -6.79 22.05 -6.95
N GLY A 8 -6.30 21.17 -7.83
CA GLY A 8 -5.34 20.13 -7.46
C GLY A 8 -4.00 20.69 -7.00
N TRP A 9 -3.52 21.76 -7.64
CA TRP A 9 -2.31 22.45 -7.18
C TRP A 9 -2.46 23.01 -5.77
N ILE A 10 -3.59 23.68 -5.49
CA ILE A 10 -3.88 24.26 -4.18
C ILE A 10 -4.04 23.17 -3.12
N GLU A 11 -4.76 22.09 -3.45
CA GLU A 11 -4.95 20.94 -2.56
C GLU A 11 -3.61 20.36 -2.12
N VAL A 12 -2.77 19.95 -3.08
CA VAL A 12 -1.47 19.34 -2.80
C VAL A 12 -0.54 20.33 -2.07
N SER A 13 -0.48 21.58 -2.53
CA SER A 13 0.38 22.60 -1.89
C SER A 13 -0.03 22.88 -0.46
N CYS A 14 -1.33 22.95 -0.16
CA CYS A 14 -1.85 23.22 1.19
C CYS A 14 -1.53 22.06 2.14
N TRP A 15 -1.72 20.82 1.68
CA TRP A 15 -1.42 19.63 2.47
C TRP A 15 0.07 19.49 2.77
N ILE A 16 0.94 19.66 1.76
CA ILE A 16 2.39 19.63 1.95
C ILE A 16 2.83 20.74 2.90
N LEU A 17 2.40 21.98 2.70
CA LEU A 17 2.79 23.11 3.55
C LEU A 17 2.36 22.89 5.01
N THR A 18 1.16 22.34 5.22
CA THR A 18 0.64 22.06 6.56
C THR A 18 1.43 20.94 7.23
N GLY A 19 1.71 19.85 6.52
CA GLY A 19 2.47 18.72 7.05
C GLY A 19 3.94 19.07 7.35
N GLU A 20 4.60 19.88 6.51
CA GLU A 20 5.95 20.43 6.79
C GLU A 20 5.97 21.24 8.09
N ARG A 21 5.00 22.15 8.27
CA ARG A 21 4.93 23.01 9.45
C ARG A 21 4.69 22.20 10.73
N GLN A 22 3.78 21.24 10.69
CA GLN A 22 3.53 20.35 11.84
C GLN A 22 4.76 19.51 12.18
N THR A 23 5.43 18.96 11.17
CA THR A 23 6.63 18.15 11.36
C THR A 23 7.78 18.98 11.92
N ALA A 24 7.97 20.22 11.47
CA ALA A 24 8.99 21.12 12.02
C ALA A 24 8.76 21.42 13.52
N VAL A 25 7.50 21.58 13.94
CA VAL A 25 7.14 21.75 15.36
C VAL A 25 7.40 20.48 16.15
N ILE A 26 7.04 19.31 15.61
CA ILE A 26 7.32 18.02 16.26
C ILE A 26 8.82 17.80 16.43
N ARG A 27 9.61 18.05 15.37
CA ARG A 27 11.07 17.88 15.37
C ARG A 27 11.75 18.81 16.37
N SER A 28 11.36 20.09 16.43
CA SER A 28 11.93 21.05 17.37
C SER A 28 11.58 20.71 18.82
N LYS A 29 10.31 20.37 19.11
CA LYS A 29 9.88 19.95 20.45
C LYS A 29 10.56 18.64 20.87
N TYR A 30 10.75 17.72 19.94
CA TYR A 30 11.47 16.47 20.20
C TYR A 30 12.92 16.72 20.60
N VAL A 31 13.67 17.51 19.81
CA VAL A 31 15.07 17.86 20.15
C VAL A 31 15.14 18.56 21.51
N GLN A 32 14.18 19.45 21.81
CA GLN A 32 14.11 20.12 23.12
C GLN A 32 13.88 19.13 24.27
N VAL A 33 13.00 18.13 24.09
CA VAL A 33 12.75 17.10 25.11
C VAL A 33 13.97 16.18 25.25
N LEU A 34 14.59 15.78 24.15
CA LEU A 34 15.75 14.91 24.14
C LEU A 34 16.94 15.55 24.87
N LEU A 35 17.20 16.85 24.65
CA LEU A 35 18.27 17.59 25.34
C LEU A 35 18.02 17.79 26.84
N ASN A 36 16.77 17.68 27.30
CA ASN A 36 16.40 17.81 28.71
C ASN A 36 16.30 16.47 29.44
N GLN A 37 16.68 15.35 28.80
CA GLN A 37 16.68 14.03 29.45
C GLN A 37 17.91 13.80 30.33
N ASP A 38 17.73 13.01 31.38
CA ASP A 38 18.78 12.69 32.34
C ASP A 38 19.90 11.85 31.71
N MET A 39 21.12 11.95 32.27
CA MET A 39 22.28 11.19 31.80
C MET A 39 22.04 9.66 31.85
N SER A 40 21.20 9.17 32.78
CA SER A 40 20.83 7.76 32.86
C SER A 40 20.04 7.26 31.65
N PHE A 41 19.26 8.13 30.98
CA PHE A 41 18.58 7.82 29.73
C PHE A 41 19.63 7.61 28.62
N PHE A 42 20.65 8.46 28.55
CA PHE A 42 21.73 8.31 27.59
C PHE A 42 22.69 7.16 27.91
N ASP A 43 22.87 6.75 29.17
CA ASP A 43 23.63 5.53 29.49
C ASP A 43 22.87 4.26 29.11
N THR A 44 21.54 4.26 29.27
CA THR A 44 20.70 3.10 28.93
C THR A 44 20.44 2.98 27.42
N TYR A 45 20.29 4.12 26.72
CA TYR A 45 19.89 4.16 25.30
C TYR A 45 20.93 4.78 24.36
N GLY A 46 21.85 5.61 24.87
CA GLY A 46 22.79 6.42 24.08
C GLY A 46 24.07 5.72 23.64
N ASN A 47 24.35 4.50 24.09
CA ASN A 47 25.43 3.68 23.51
C ASN A 47 25.10 3.26 22.05
N ASN A 48 23.84 3.40 21.65
CA ASN A 48 23.34 3.13 20.31
C ASN A 48 22.93 4.46 19.66
N GLY A 49 23.75 5.01 18.76
CA GLY A 49 23.39 6.16 17.90
C GLY A 49 22.12 5.94 17.03
N ASP A 50 21.51 4.77 17.17
CA ASP A 50 20.30 4.30 16.52
C ASP A 50 19.04 5.02 17.01
N ILE A 51 18.94 5.42 18.29
CA ILE A 51 17.72 6.07 18.82
C ILE A 51 17.41 7.41 18.13
N VAL A 52 18.44 8.19 17.80
CA VAL A 52 18.28 9.49 17.13
C VAL A 52 17.89 9.27 15.67
N SER A 53 18.52 8.30 15.02
CA SER A 53 18.22 7.90 13.63
C SER A 53 16.80 7.35 13.50
N GLN A 54 16.39 6.47 14.41
CA GLN A 54 15.07 5.87 14.45
C GLN A 54 13.99 6.93 14.63
N VAL A 55 14.15 7.85 15.57
CA VAL A 55 13.14 8.89 15.77
C VAL A 55 13.10 9.89 14.61
N LEU A 56 14.23 10.22 13.99
CA LEU A 56 14.23 11.00 12.76
C LEU A 56 13.44 10.29 11.65
N SER A 57 13.60 8.97 11.51
CA SER A 57 12.82 8.14 10.59
C SER A 57 11.33 8.18 10.90
N ASP A 58 10.95 8.02 12.18
CA ASP A 58 9.55 8.05 12.61
C ASP A 58 8.91 9.43 12.34
N VAL A 59 9.64 10.52 12.59
CA VAL A 59 9.17 11.88 12.29
C VAL A 59 8.97 12.08 10.78
N LEU A 60 9.85 11.53 9.94
CA LEU A 60 9.68 11.56 8.47
C LEU A 60 8.48 10.72 8.02
N LEU A 61 8.24 9.56 8.65
CA LEU A 61 7.05 8.76 8.40
C LEU A 61 5.77 9.52 8.75
N ILE A 62 5.74 10.20 9.91
CA ILE A 62 4.60 11.04 10.32
C ILE A 62 4.39 12.19 9.32
N GLN A 63 5.46 12.83 8.87
CA GLN A 63 5.41 13.88 7.83
C GLN A 63 4.79 13.36 6.54
N SER A 64 5.27 12.22 6.04
CA SER A 64 4.73 11.60 4.83
C SER A 64 3.24 11.26 4.95
N ALA A 65 2.82 10.81 6.14
CA ALA A 65 1.44 10.49 6.43
C ALA A 65 0.56 11.75 6.41
N LEU A 66 0.97 12.82 7.11
CA LEU A 66 0.21 14.07 7.22
C LEU A 66 0.18 14.87 5.90
N SER A 67 1.29 14.90 5.17
CA SER A 67 1.43 15.73 3.96
C SER A 67 0.77 15.11 2.73
N GLU A 68 0.92 13.80 2.52
CA GLU A 68 0.53 13.18 1.24
C GLU A 68 -0.62 12.20 1.40
N LYS A 69 -0.54 11.29 2.38
CA LYS A 69 -1.52 10.21 2.51
C LYS A 69 -2.89 10.69 2.96
N VAL A 70 -2.95 11.61 3.92
CA VAL A 70 -4.23 12.15 4.43
C VAL A 70 -4.97 12.93 3.35
N GLY A 71 -4.25 13.77 2.59
CA GLY A 71 -4.84 14.52 1.46
C GLY A 71 -5.44 13.58 0.42
N ASN A 72 -4.65 12.61 -0.04
CA ASN A 72 -5.12 11.60 -1.00
C ASN A 72 -6.29 10.77 -0.45
N TYR A 73 -6.30 10.46 0.85
CA TYR A 73 -7.40 9.72 1.47
C TYR A 73 -8.72 10.52 1.42
N ILE A 74 -8.68 11.80 1.81
CA ILE A 74 -9.87 12.67 1.78
C ILE A 74 -10.33 12.88 0.34
N HIS A 75 -9.40 13.09 -0.59
CA HIS A 75 -9.69 13.20 -2.02
C HIS A 75 -10.42 11.96 -2.54
N ASN A 76 -9.87 10.77 -2.30
CA ASN A 76 -10.45 9.50 -2.73
C ASN A 76 -11.83 9.28 -2.10
N MET A 77 -12.00 9.63 -0.82
CA MET A 77 -13.28 9.51 -0.13
C MET A 77 -14.33 10.47 -0.72
N ALA A 78 -13.95 11.70 -1.05
CA ALA A 78 -14.82 12.66 -1.72
C ALA A 78 -15.24 12.18 -3.13
N THR A 79 -14.29 11.65 -3.90
CA THR A 79 -14.55 11.10 -5.25
C THR A 79 -15.45 9.86 -5.18
N PHE A 80 -15.26 9.00 -4.17
CA PHE A 80 -16.11 7.84 -3.90
C PHE A 80 -17.57 8.25 -3.66
N PHE A 81 -17.82 9.16 -2.71
CA PHE A 81 -19.16 9.64 -2.43
C PHE A 81 -19.75 10.43 -3.60
N GLY A 82 -18.95 11.25 -4.29
CA GLY A 82 -19.37 12.00 -5.47
C GLY A 82 -19.85 11.08 -6.59
N GLY A 83 -19.08 10.04 -6.91
CA GLY A 83 -19.46 9.06 -7.93
C GLY A 83 -20.69 8.23 -7.56
N LEU A 84 -20.83 7.85 -6.29
CA LEU A 84 -22.04 7.18 -5.80
C LEU A 84 -23.29 8.05 -5.95
N VAL A 85 -23.21 9.33 -5.57
CA VAL A 85 -24.33 10.27 -5.70
C VAL A 85 -24.70 10.47 -7.17
N ILE A 86 -23.72 10.71 -8.05
CA ILE A 86 -23.95 10.89 -9.50
C ILE A 86 -24.55 9.62 -10.10
N GLY A 87 -24.08 8.44 -9.70
CA GLY A 87 -24.62 7.15 -10.14
C GLY A 87 -26.07 6.95 -9.72
N LEU A 88 -26.40 7.24 -8.46
CA LEU A 88 -27.76 7.12 -7.91
C LEU A 88 -28.75 8.09 -8.57
N VAL A 89 -28.33 9.33 -8.84
CA VAL A 89 -29.16 10.36 -9.47
C VAL A 89 -29.50 10.02 -10.92
N ASN A 90 -28.52 9.52 -11.69
CA ASN A 90 -28.73 9.21 -13.11
C ASN A 90 -29.46 7.89 -13.33
N CYS A 91 -29.05 6.82 -12.64
CA CYS A 91 -29.66 5.51 -12.82
C CYS A 91 -29.51 4.64 -11.57
N TRP A 92 -30.51 4.68 -10.70
CA TRP A 92 -30.50 3.94 -9.43
C TRP A 92 -30.35 2.42 -9.61
N GLN A 93 -30.84 1.85 -10.71
CA GLN A 93 -30.78 0.41 -10.97
C GLN A 93 -29.35 -0.07 -11.28
N ILE A 94 -28.59 0.73 -12.03
CA ILE A 94 -27.19 0.42 -12.36
C ILE A 94 -26.30 0.72 -11.15
N ALA A 95 -26.58 1.82 -10.43
CA ALA A 95 -25.88 2.13 -9.19
C ALA A 95 -26.00 1.01 -8.15
N LEU A 96 -27.20 0.45 -7.95
CA LEU A 96 -27.40 -0.69 -7.05
C LEU A 96 -26.71 -1.97 -7.53
N LEU A 97 -26.71 -2.22 -8.84
CA LEU A 97 -25.99 -3.38 -9.39
C LEU A 97 -24.48 -3.26 -9.10
N THR A 98 -23.90 -2.08 -9.29
CA THR A 98 -22.48 -1.85 -8.98
C THR A 98 -22.19 -1.89 -7.48
N LEU A 99 -23.10 -1.38 -6.65
CA LEU A 99 -22.98 -1.49 -5.20
C LEU A 99 -23.05 -2.95 -4.74
N ALA A 100 -23.75 -3.83 -5.47
CA ALA A 100 -23.80 -5.26 -5.19
C ALA A 100 -22.53 -6.00 -5.66
N THR A 101 -21.96 -5.64 -6.82
CA THR A 101 -20.73 -6.28 -7.33
C THR A 101 -19.46 -5.76 -6.67
N GLY A 102 -19.46 -4.54 -6.14
CA GLY A 102 -18.32 -3.91 -5.47
C GLY A 102 -17.77 -4.71 -4.28
N PRO A 103 -18.58 -5.06 -3.27
CA PRO A 103 -18.14 -5.87 -2.13
C PRO A 103 -17.58 -7.23 -2.54
N PHE A 104 -18.07 -7.81 -3.65
CA PHE A 104 -17.56 -9.09 -4.15
C PHE A 104 -16.13 -8.95 -4.71
N ILE A 105 -15.86 -7.88 -5.47
CA ILE A 105 -14.52 -7.55 -5.98
C ILE A 105 -13.58 -7.23 -4.82
N VAL A 106 -14.03 -6.41 -3.85
CA VAL A 106 -13.25 -6.05 -2.66
C VAL A 106 -12.95 -7.28 -1.80
N ALA A 107 -13.91 -8.19 -1.62
CA ALA A 107 -13.69 -9.43 -0.89
C ALA A 107 -12.66 -10.32 -1.59
N ALA A 108 -12.75 -10.49 -2.91
CA ALA A 108 -11.79 -11.27 -3.69
C ALA A 108 -10.37 -10.67 -3.59
N GLY A 109 -10.23 -9.35 -3.76
CA GLY A 109 -8.95 -8.65 -3.62
C GLY A 109 -8.41 -8.65 -2.19
N GLY A 110 -9.28 -8.52 -1.19
CA GLY A 110 -8.94 -8.59 0.23
C GLY A 110 -8.36 -9.94 0.61
N ILE A 111 -8.99 -11.03 0.15
CA ILE A 111 -8.48 -12.40 0.35
C ILE A 111 -7.09 -12.53 -0.26
N SER A 112 -6.91 -12.15 -1.54
CA SER A 112 -5.59 -12.21 -2.20
C SER A 112 -4.53 -11.39 -1.48
N ASN A 113 -4.86 -10.19 -0.98
CA ASN A 113 -3.94 -9.34 -0.22
C ASN A 113 -3.55 -9.97 1.13
N ILE A 114 -4.48 -10.59 1.85
CA ILE A 114 -4.16 -11.30 3.10
C ILE A 114 -3.21 -12.47 2.84
N PHE A 115 -3.46 -13.25 1.79
CA PHE A 115 -2.56 -14.34 1.39
C PHE A 115 -1.17 -13.81 1.00
N LEU A 116 -1.13 -12.71 0.25
CA LEU A 116 0.13 -12.09 -0.18
C LEU A 116 0.93 -11.54 1.00
N HIS A 117 0.27 -10.90 1.97
CA HIS A 117 0.91 -10.40 3.18
C HIS A 117 1.55 -11.53 4.00
N ARG A 118 0.81 -12.62 4.22
CA ARG A 118 1.34 -13.79 4.93
C ARG A 118 2.54 -14.42 4.22
N LEU A 119 2.50 -14.49 2.90
CA LEU A 119 3.62 -15.00 2.12
C LEU A 119 4.83 -14.05 2.16
N ALA A 120 4.59 -12.75 2.17
CA ALA A 120 5.65 -11.75 2.28
C ALA A 120 6.36 -11.84 3.64
N GLU A 121 5.63 -12.04 4.73
CA GLU A 121 6.20 -12.28 6.06
C GLU A 121 7.11 -13.52 6.07
N ASN A 122 6.61 -14.66 5.55
CA ASN A 122 7.41 -15.89 5.47
C ASN A 122 8.69 -15.73 4.62
N ILE A 123 8.62 -14.94 3.55
CA ILE A 123 9.79 -14.63 2.71
C ILE A 123 10.79 -13.79 3.50
N GLN A 124 10.31 -12.80 4.25
CA GLN A 124 11.16 -11.93 5.04
C GLN A 124 11.85 -12.70 6.17
N ASP A 125 11.17 -13.65 6.81
CA ASP A 125 11.76 -14.54 7.81
C ASP A 125 12.87 -15.43 7.20
N ALA A 126 12.60 -16.05 6.04
CA ALA A 126 13.59 -16.86 5.32
C ALA A 126 14.82 -16.02 4.85
N TYR A 127 14.59 -14.78 4.42
CA TYR A 127 15.66 -13.83 4.09
C TYR A 127 16.46 -13.45 5.34
N GLY A 128 15.81 -13.27 6.49
CA GLY A 128 16.47 -12.98 7.76
C GLY A 128 17.42 -14.10 8.19
N GLU A 129 17.00 -15.35 8.04
CA GLU A 129 17.86 -16.51 8.32
C GLU A 129 19.09 -16.55 7.39
N ALA A 130 18.90 -16.38 6.07
CA ALA A 130 20.01 -16.32 5.12
C ALA A 130 20.97 -15.14 5.42
N ALA A 131 20.44 -13.98 5.79
CA ALA A 131 21.22 -12.80 6.18
C ALA A 131 22.05 -13.06 7.43
N SER A 132 21.49 -13.71 8.45
CA SER A 132 22.20 -14.05 9.69
C SER A 132 23.40 -14.97 9.45
N ILE A 133 23.27 -15.95 8.55
CA ILE A 133 24.38 -16.86 8.16
C ILE A 133 25.49 -16.08 7.46
N ALA A 134 25.12 -15.17 6.55
CA ALA A 134 26.09 -14.32 5.87
C ALA A 134 26.82 -13.38 6.84
N GLU A 135 26.09 -12.78 7.78
CA GLU A 135 26.64 -11.91 8.81
C GLU A 135 27.65 -12.65 9.70
N GLN A 136 27.31 -13.85 10.16
CA GLN A 136 28.22 -14.70 10.94
C GLN A 136 29.49 -15.05 10.14
N ALA A 137 29.36 -15.39 8.86
CA ALA A 137 30.52 -15.70 8.01
C ALA A 137 31.46 -14.49 7.84
N ILE A 138 30.90 -13.28 7.74
CA ILE A 138 31.67 -12.04 7.61
C ILE A 138 32.34 -11.67 8.94
N LEU A 139 31.62 -11.75 10.06
CA LEU A 139 32.14 -11.45 11.39
C LEU A 139 33.31 -12.38 11.77
N TYR A 140 33.20 -13.66 11.44
CA TYR A 140 34.17 -14.71 11.80
C TYR A 140 35.07 -15.13 10.64
N ILE A 141 35.37 -14.21 9.70
CA ILE A 141 36.12 -14.53 8.48
C ILE A 141 37.53 -15.09 8.75
N ARG A 142 38.24 -14.57 9.76
CA ARG A 142 39.59 -15.03 10.13
C ARG A 142 39.59 -16.47 10.64
N THR A 143 38.61 -16.83 11.45
CA THR A 143 38.42 -18.19 11.94
C THR A 143 37.98 -19.14 10.83
N LEU A 144 37.11 -18.67 9.93
CA LEU A 144 36.67 -19.48 8.78
C LEU A 144 37.85 -19.84 7.87
N TYR A 145 38.74 -18.87 7.65
CA TYR A 145 39.97 -19.03 6.87
C TYR A 145 40.98 -19.96 7.55
N SER A 146 41.18 -19.82 8.88
CA SER A 146 42.12 -20.67 9.61
C SER A 146 41.73 -22.15 9.66
N PHE A 147 40.44 -22.45 9.60
CA PHE A 147 39.92 -23.82 9.55
C PHE A 147 39.61 -24.30 8.12
N THR A 148 39.85 -23.49 7.08
CA THR A 148 39.58 -23.81 5.67
C THR A 148 38.12 -24.25 5.42
N ASN A 149 37.16 -23.66 6.14
CA ASN A 149 35.74 -24.05 6.14
C ASN A 149 34.84 -23.20 5.21
N GLU A 150 35.43 -22.51 4.24
CA GLU A 150 34.72 -21.61 3.32
C GLU A 150 33.64 -22.34 2.48
N THR A 151 33.92 -23.58 2.08
CA THR A 151 33.00 -24.38 1.26
C THR A 151 31.73 -24.75 2.02
N LEU A 152 31.84 -25.03 3.32
CA LEU A 152 30.72 -25.37 4.18
C LEU A 152 29.83 -24.16 4.45
N ALA A 153 30.43 -22.98 4.71
CA ALA A 153 29.68 -21.74 4.86
C ALA A 153 28.95 -21.35 3.56
N LYS A 154 29.62 -21.49 2.41
CA LYS A 154 29.02 -21.25 1.09
C LYS A 154 27.85 -22.20 0.82
N TYR A 155 27.99 -23.48 1.17
CA TYR A 155 26.92 -24.47 1.03
C TYR A 155 25.71 -24.11 1.91
N SER A 156 25.94 -23.79 3.19
CA SER A 156 24.88 -23.39 4.14
C SER A 156 24.10 -22.15 3.67
N TYR A 157 24.81 -21.14 3.15
CA TYR A 157 24.19 -19.96 2.56
C TYR A 157 23.37 -20.32 1.30
N ALA A 158 23.92 -21.14 0.40
CA ALA A 158 23.22 -21.56 -0.81
C ALA A 158 21.93 -22.36 -0.51
N THR A 159 21.94 -23.22 0.51
CA THR A 159 20.73 -23.95 0.95
C THR A 159 19.65 -23.03 1.49
N SER A 160 20.03 -22.01 2.28
CA SER A 160 19.06 -21.03 2.83
C SER A 160 18.49 -20.12 1.74
N LEU A 161 19.33 -19.75 0.76
CA LEU A 161 18.90 -18.96 -0.39
C LEU A 161 17.93 -19.75 -1.30
N GLN A 162 18.11 -21.06 -1.43
CA GLN A 162 17.23 -21.91 -2.24
C GLN A 162 15.82 -22.00 -1.65
N ALA A 163 15.68 -22.03 -0.32
CA ALA A 163 14.38 -21.93 0.34
C ALA A 163 13.70 -20.59 0.04
N THR A 164 14.45 -19.50 0.17
CA THR A 164 14.01 -18.13 -0.13
C THR A 164 13.51 -17.99 -1.57
N LEU A 165 14.24 -18.55 -2.54
CA LEU A 165 13.89 -18.51 -3.95
C LEU A 165 12.58 -19.26 -4.23
N ARG A 166 12.34 -20.41 -3.58
CA ARG A 166 11.06 -21.14 -3.70
C ARG A 166 9.88 -20.32 -3.19
N TYR A 167 10.02 -19.66 -2.05
CA TYR A 167 8.98 -18.77 -1.54
C TYR A 167 8.77 -17.55 -2.45
N GLY A 168 9.84 -16.98 -3.00
CA GLY A 168 9.79 -15.90 -3.99
C GLY A 168 9.01 -16.25 -5.26
N ILE A 169 9.16 -17.48 -5.76
CA ILE A 169 8.37 -17.96 -6.90
C ILE A 169 6.89 -18.10 -6.51
N LEU A 170 6.61 -18.66 -5.33
CA LEU A 170 5.24 -18.86 -4.85
C LEU A 170 4.52 -17.52 -4.66
N ILE A 171 5.15 -16.50 -4.06
CA ILE A 171 4.52 -15.19 -3.88
C ILE A 171 4.22 -14.53 -5.21
N SER A 172 5.14 -14.63 -6.17
CA SER A 172 4.97 -14.04 -7.50
C SER A 172 3.80 -14.70 -8.24
N LEU A 173 3.63 -16.01 -8.08
CA LEU A 173 2.52 -16.76 -8.66
C LEU A 173 1.18 -16.42 -7.98
N VAL A 174 1.16 -16.32 -6.65
CA VAL A 174 -0.04 -15.91 -5.90
C VAL A 174 -0.42 -14.47 -6.22
N GLN A 175 0.55 -13.56 -6.33
CA GLN A 175 0.33 -12.17 -6.72
C GLN A 175 -0.23 -12.08 -8.14
N GLY A 176 0.38 -12.80 -9.09
CA GLY A 176 -0.08 -12.83 -10.49
C GLY A 176 -1.50 -13.37 -10.63
N LEU A 177 -1.79 -14.52 -9.99
CA LEU A 177 -3.14 -15.10 -10.00
C LEU A 177 -4.16 -14.24 -9.27
N GLY A 178 -3.79 -13.66 -8.12
CA GLY A 178 -4.65 -12.79 -7.34
C GLY A 178 -5.06 -11.54 -8.13
N LEU A 179 -4.08 -10.82 -8.69
CA LEU A 179 -4.33 -9.65 -9.53
C LEU A 179 -5.14 -10.03 -10.79
N GLY A 180 -4.76 -11.11 -11.47
CA GLY A 180 -5.48 -11.58 -12.64
C GLY A 180 -6.95 -11.91 -12.34
N PHE A 181 -7.23 -12.56 -11.21
CA PHE A 181 -8.57 -12.88 -10.77
C PHE A 181 -9.39 -11.62 -10.45
N THR A 182 -8.81 -10.64 -9.74
CA THR A 182 -9.50 -9.38 -9.42
C THR A 182 -9.81 -8.57 -10.68
N TYR A 183 -8.87 -8.45 -11.62
CA TYR A 183 -9.09 -7.73 -12.87
C TYR A 183 -10.10 -8.45 -13.77
N GLY A 184 -10.06 -9.80 -13.80
CA GLY A 184 -11.05 -10.61 -14.50
C GLY A 184 -12.47 -10.36 -13.97
N LEU A 185 -12.65 -10.37 -12.64
CA LEU A 185 -13.93 -10.06 -12.01
C LEU A 185 -14.41 -8.64 -12.31
N ALA A 186 -13.51 -7.65 -12.32
CA ALA A 186 -13.85 -6.28 -12.67
C ALA A 186 -14.38 -6.17 -14.11
N ILE A 187 -13.70 -6.80 -15.08
CA ILE A 187 -14.15 -6.81 -16.48
C ILE A 187 -15.49 -7.55 -16.64
N CYS A 188 -15.68 -8.68 -15.94
CA CYS A 188 -16.95 -9.40 -15.94
C CYS A 188 -18.09 -8.54 -15.34
N SER A 189 -17.83 -7.78 -14.27
CA SER A 189 -18.79 -6.84 -13.69
C SER A 189 -19.18 -5.75 -14.70
N CYS A 190 -18.21 -5.15 -15.39
CA CYS A 190 -18.47 -4.17 -16.46
C CYS A 190 -19.32 -4.77 -17.60
N ALA A 191 -19.04 -6.01 -17.99
CA ALA A 191 -19.83 -6.69 -19.02
C ALA A 191 -21.29 -6.93 -18.58
N LEU A 192 -21.50 -7.35 -17.33
CA LEU A 192 -22.83 -7.52 -16.75
C LEU A 192 -23.59 -6.19 -16.67
N GLN A 193 -22.93 -5.13 -16.23
CA GLN A 193 -23.49 -3.78 -16.17
C GLN A 193 -23.94 -3.27 -17.55
N LEU A 194 -23.11 -3.46 -18.59
CA LEU A 194 -23.47 -3.11 -19.97
C LEU A 194 -24.63 -3.94 -20.51
N TRP A 195 -24.68 -5.24 -20.17
CA TRP A 195 -25.78 -6.13 -20.57
C TRP A 195 -27.11 -5.71 -19.93
N VAL A 196 -27.12 -5.42 -18.62
CA VAL A 196 -28.29 -4.88 -17.92
C VAL A 196 -28.65 -3.50 -18.44
N GLY A 197 -27.66 -2.65 -18.71
CA GLY A 197 -27.85 -1.34 -19.32
C GLY A 197 -28.57 -1.42 -20.67
N ARG A 198 -28.16 -2.35 -21.55
CA ARG A 198 -28.84 -2.63 -22.82
C ARG A 198 -30.30 -3.03 -22.60
N PHE A 199 -30.59 -3.91 -21.65
CA PHE A 199 -31.95 -4.35 -21.34
C PHE A 199 -32.83 -3.18 -20.86
N LEU A 200 -32.24 -2.24 -20.12
CA LEU A 200 -32.93 -1.07 -19.58
C LEU A 200 -33.27 -0.02 -20.65
N ILE A 201 -32.40 0.15 -21.64
CA ILE A 201 -32.65 0.97 -22.83
C ILE A 201 -33.81 0.40 -23.65
N LEU A 202 -33.85 -0.92 -23.84
CA LEU A 202 -34.92 -1.60 -24.59
C LEU A 202 -36.31 -1.42 -23.97
N HIS A 203 -36.39 -1.27 -22.64
CA HIS A 203 -37.65 -1.01 -21.92
C HIS A 203 -38.01 0.47 -21.83
N GLY A 204 -37.24 1.37 -22.44
CA GLY A 204 -37.51 2.81 -22.49
C GLY A 204 -37.42 3.51 -21.13
N ARG A 205 -36.73 2.91 -20.13
CA ARG A 205 -36.67 3.45 -18.76
C ARG A 205 -35.47 4.37 -18.49
N ALA A 206 -34.46 4.37 -19.35
CA ALA A 206 -33.26 5.20 -19.19
C ALA A 206 -32.62 5.53 -20.55
N ASN A 207 -31.96 6.68 -20.64
CA ASN A 207 -31.21 7.06 -21.84
C ASN A 207 -29.81 6.43 -21.82
N GLY A 208 -29.29 6.04 -22.99
CA GLY A 208 -27.96 5.41 -23.08
C GLY A 208 -26.84 6.30 -22.54
N GLY A 209 -26.97 7.62 -22.67
CA GLY A 209 -26.02 8.59 -22.12
C GLY A 209 -25.95 8.57 -20.59
N GLU A 210 -27.09 8.50 -19.91
CA GLU A 210 -27.17 8.47 -18.44
C GLU A 210 -26.56 7.20 -17.86
N ILE A 211 -26.75 6.08 -18.56
CA ILE A 211 -26.16 4.79 -18.21
C ILE A 211 -24.64 4.83 -18.32
N VAL A 212 -24.11 5.33 -19.44
CA VAL A 212 -22.66 5.45 -19.65
C VAL A 212 -22.05 6.40 -18.62
N VAL A 213 -22.69 7.55 -18.36
CA VAL A 213 -22.23 8.49 -17.32
C VAL A 213 -22.25 7.85 -15.93
N ALA A 214 -23.30 7.11 -15.57
CA ALA A 214 -23.35 6.40 -14.29
C ALA A 214 -22.24 5.34 -14.18
N LEU A 215 -21.96 4.58 -15.24
CA LEU A 215 -20.88 3.59 -15.26
C LEU A 215 -19.51 4.24 -15.10
N PHE A 216 -19.22 5.27 -15.90
CA PHE A 216 -17.95 5.99 -15.79
C PHE A 216 -17.80 6.69 -14.45
N ALA A 217 -18.86 7.30 -13.90
CA ALA A 217 -18.82 7.95 -12.60
C ALA A 217 -18.46 6.95 -11.50
N ILE A 218 -18.99 5.72 -11.53
CA ILE A 218 -18.70 4.72 -10.51
C ILE A 218 -17.31 4.11 -10.68
N ILE A 219 -16.88 3.83 -11.92
CA ILE A 219 -15.52 3.35 -12.20
C ILE A 219 -14.48 4.40 -11.77
N LEU A 220 -14.71 5.68 -12.08
CA LEU A 220 -13.81 6.76 -11.70
C LEU A 220 -13.81 7.03 -10.18
N SER A 221 -14.87 6.60 -9.47
CA SER A 221 -15.00 6.76 -8.02
C SER A 221 -14.16 5.80 -7.20
N GLY A 222 -13.42 4.89 -7.85
CA GLY A 222 -12.47 4.01 -7.19
C GLY A 222 -13.08 2.74 -6.59
N LEU A 223 -14.19 2.27 -7.16
CA LEU A 223 -14.73 0.92 -6.93
C LEU A 223 -14.07 -0.09 -7.87
#